data_AF-A0A7X0FS45-F1
#
_entry.id   AF-A0A7X0FS45-F1
#
_cell.length_a   1.000
_cell.length_b   1.000
_cell.length_c   1.000
_cell.angle_alpha   90.00
_cell.angle_beta   90.00
_cell.angle_gamma   90.00
#
_symmetry.space_group_name_H-M   'P 1'
#
loop_
_entity.id
_entity.type
_entity.pdbx_description
1 polymer ?
#
loop_
_entity_poly.entity_id
_entity_poly.type
_entity_poly.pdbx_seq_one_letter_code
_entity_poly.pdbx_strand_id
1 'polypeptide(L)'
;MNALRIAPAAASLLLVLALAACGSGEPAVMPEVVGKQLDVAKSDIERAGFGDDIEVVGGGIFGVLDDSNWVVCEQEPAAGADVAAPRLVVDRECVSTEESAGPEATPTEPTAEPTTEPTVAANVVDTSVDELLDRLNSANLGGIEVGDQFRFTGELFASEYWYTGATGDYVVMFKAHDGADDLFVLLDESTAAGWTDGMRIEMVVENVEVELNGETSDGWLRTVSAAPVG
;
A
#
# COMPACT_ATOMS: atom_id res chain seq x y z
N MET A 1 -66.13 -2.91 -44.97
CA MET A 1 -66.10 -1.75 -45.89
C MET A 1 -66.96 -0.66 -45.28
N ASN A 2 -66.37 0.50 -44.99
CA ASN A 2 -66.96 1.84 -44.77
C ASN A 2 -66.15 2.55 -43.68
N ALA A 3 -65.13 3.33 -44.05
CA ALA A 3 -65.19 4.67 -44.63
C ALA A 3 -65.09 5.73 -43.53
N LEU A 4 -63.83 6.04 -43.22
CA LEU A 4 -63.34 7.25 -42.56
C LEU A 4 -63.76 8.49 -43.37
N ARG A 5 -64.34 9.52 -42.73
CA ARG A 5 -64.20 10.92 -43.17
C ARG A 5 -64.07 11.88 -41.99
N ILE A 6 -62.97 12.63 -42.07
CA ILE A 6 -62.38 13.61 -41.16
C ILE A 6 -62.94 15.01 -41.49
N ALA A 7 -63.00 15.91 -40.49
CA ALA A 7 -62.45 17.29 -40.50
C ALA A 7 -63.15 18.20 -39.41
N PRO A 8 -62.63 19.39 -39.06
CA PRO A 8 -61.48 19.60 -38.16
C PRO A 8 -61.71 20.75 -37.13
N ALA A 9 -60.65 21.12 -36.40
CA ALA A 9 -60.46 22.35 -35.59
C ALA A 9 -61.07 22.30 -34.16
N ALA A 10 -60.41 22.72 -33.08
CA ALA A 10 -59.13 23.37 -32.85
C ALA A 10 -58.74 23.25 -31.36
N ALA A 11 -57.43 23.36 -31.11
CA ALA A 11 -56.78 23.97 -29.95
C ALA A 11 -56.80 23.28 -28.57
N SER A 12 -55.58 23.20 -28.02
CA SER A 12 -55.23 23.19 -26.58
C SER A 12 -55.36 21.81 -25.91
N LEU A 13 -54.41 21.28 -25.15
CA LEU A 13 -53.28 21.87 -24.43
C LEU A 13 -52.30 20.73 -24.11
N LEU A 14 -51.01 20.93 -24.39
CA LEU A 14 -49.94 20.10 -23.85
C LEU A 14 -50.03 20.07 -22.32
N LEU A 15 -50.11 18.88 -21.73
CA LEU A 15 -49.72 18.69 -20.34
C LEU A 15 -48.66 17.57 -20.28
N VAL A 16 -47.45 17.96 -20.65
CA VAL A 16 -46.23 17.23 -20.31
C VAL A 16 -46.03 17.45 -18.81
N LEU A 17 -46.44 16.49 -17.97
CA LEU A 17 -45.90 16.42 -16.61
C LEU A 17 -44.47 15.89 -16.73
N ALA A 18 -43.54 16.82 -16.93
CA ALA A 18 -42.16 16.62 -16.57
C ALA A 18 -42.10 16.47 -15.04
N LEU A 19 -41.97 15.23 -14.56
CA LEU A 19 -41.42 15.01 -13.22
C LEU A 19 -39.92 15.33 -13.28
N ALA A 20 -39.59 16.62 -13.30
CA ALA A 20 -38.32 17.06 -12.79
C ALA A 20 -38.40 16.92 -11.27
N ALA A 21 -38.06 15.73 -10.76
CA ALA A 21 -37.71 15.57 -9.36
C ALA A 21 -36.46 16.41 -9.13
N CYS A 22 -36.70 17.65 -8.68
CA CYS A 22 -35.69 18.58 -8.21
C CYS A 22 -35.13 17.99 -6.91
N GLY A 23 -34.15 17.09 -7.02
CA GLY A 23 -33.25 16.77 -5.93
C GLY A 23 -32.40 18.00 -5.69
N SER A 24 -32.87 18.90 -4.83
CA SER A 24 -32.02 19.90 -4.19
C SER A 24 -31.08 19.13 -3.26
N GLY A 25 -30.01 18.55 -3.82
CA GLY A 25 -28.92 18.02 -3.01
C GLY A 25 -28.32 19.18 -2.25
N GLU A 26 -28.35 19.11 -0.92
CA GLU A 26 -27.45 19.91 -0.09
C GLU A 26 -26.03 19.77 -0.64
N PRO A 27 -25.22 20.86 -0.63
CA PRO A 27 -23.84 20.76 -1.05
C PRO A 27 -23.18 19.68 -0.21
N ALA A 28 -22.70 18.65 -0.88
CA ALA A 28 -22.16 17.50 -0.19
C ALA A 28 -20.80 17.90 0.41
N VAL A 29 -20.73 17.81 1.73
CA VAL A 29 -19.58 18.25 2.53
C VAL A 29 -18.71 17.07 2.93
N MET A 30 -17.42 17.35 3.15
CA MET A 30 -16.44 16.33 3.49
C MET A 30 -16.73 15.78 4.88
N PRO A 31 -16.90 14.46 5.06
CA PRO A 31 -17.06 13.87 6.39
C PRO A 31 -15.75 13.97 7.19
N GLU A 32 -15.87 13.96 8.52
CA GLU A 32 -14.72 13.76 9.42
C GLU A 32 -14.32 12.28 9.38
N VAL A 33 -13.12 12.02 8.87
CA VAL A 33 -12.57 10.68 8.67
C VAL A 33 -11.20 10.48 9.31
N VAL A 34 -10.55 11.53 9.82
CA VAL A 34 -9.31 11.39 10.58
C VAL A 34 -9.51 10.47 11.77
N GLY A 35 -8.58 9.54 11.96
CA GLY A 35 -8.60 8.51 12.99
C GLY A 35 -9.45 7.28 12.66
N LYS A 36 -10.13 7.23 11.51
CA LYS A 36 -10.85 6.03 11.04
C LYS A 36 -9.94 5.12 10.23
N GLN A 37 -10.29 3.85 10.17
CA GLN A 37 -9.72 2.93 9.18
C GLN A 37 -10.08 3.38 7.76
N LEU A 38 -9.18 3.16 6.81
CA LEU A 38 -9.31 3.69 5.45
C LEU A 38 -10.54 3.11 4.72
N ASP A 39 -10.89 1.86 4.97
CA ASP A 39 -12.10 1.21 4.42
C ASP A 39 -13.39 1.92 4.88
N VAL A 40 -13.48 2.24 6.17
CA VAL A 40 -14.59 2.98 6.78
C VAL A 40 -14.61 4.41 6.26
N ALA A 41 -13.44 5.06 6.17
CA ALA A 41 -13.32 6.41 5.65
C ALA A 41 -13.80 6.52 4.19
N LYS A 42 -13.38 5.61 3.32
CA LYS A 42 -13.84 5.54 1.92
C LYS A 42 -15.35 5.33 1.83
N SER A 43 -15.91 4.42 2.65
CA SER A 43 -17.37 4.20 2.70
C SER A 43 -18.15 5.44 3.17
N ASP A 44 -17.61 6.21 4.12
CA ASP A 44 -18.23 7.44 4.59
C ASP A 44 -18.18 8.55 3.52
N ILE A 45 -17.08 8.67 2.78
CA ILE A 45 -16.92 9.62 1.68
C ILE A 45 -17.81 9.24 0.49
N GLU A 46 -17.91 7.96 0.15
CA GLU A 46 -18.84 7.45 -0.88
C GLU A 46 -20.30 7.78 -0.53
N ARG A 47 -20.68 7.59 0.74
CA ARG A 47 -22.02 7.94 1.24
C ARG A 47 -22.30 9.44 1.22
N ALA A 48 -21.26 10.26 1.35
CA ALA A 48 -21.35 11.70 1.15
C ALA A 48 -21.47 12.06 -0.35
N GLY A 49 -21.21 11.12 -1.27
CA GLY A 49 -21.40 11.29 -2.72
C GLY A 49 -20.10 11.40 -3.53
N PHE A 50 -18.95 11.00 -2.98
CA PHE A 50 -17.63 11.21 -3.60
C PHE A 50 -16.73 9.97 -3.65
N GLY A 51 -17.26 8.82 -4.09
CA GLY A 51 -16.57 7.53 -4.02
C GLY A 51 -15.49 7.26 -5.08
N ASP A 52 -15.54 7.94 -6.22
CA ASP A 52 -14.78 7.49 -7.41
C ASP A 52 -13.39 8.13 -7.55
N ASP A 53 -13.11 9.23 -6.84
CA ASP A 53 -11.88 10.03 -6.98
C ASP A 53 -11.28 10.39 -5.61
N ILE A 54 -10.91 9.38 -4.81
CA ILE A 54 -10.19 9.58 -3.54
C ILE A 54 -8.70 9.31 -3.76
N GLU A 55 -7.86 10.34 -3.64
CA GLU A 55 -6.41 10.19 -3.60
C GLU A 55 -6.00 9.65 -2.23
N VAL A 56 -5.27 8.54 -2.19
CA VAL A 56 -4.70 7.99 -0.95
C VAL A 56 -3.19 8.12 -1.03
N VAL A 57 -2.61 8.77 -0.03
CA VAL A 57 -1.16 8.97 0.11
C VAL A 57 -0.71 8.25 1.37
N GLY A 58 0.27 7.36 1.21
CA GLY A 58 0.67 6.37 2.22
C GLY A 58 0.80 5.00 1.57
N GLY A 59 1.05 3.95 2.35
CA GLY A 59 1.19 2.59 1.79
C GLY A 59 2.61 2.19 1.38
N GLY A 60 3.59 3.10 1.46
CA GLY A 60 4.93 2.85 0.94
C GLY A 60 4.92 2.58 -0.58
N ILE A 61 5.93 1.88 -1.10
CA ILE A 61 6.08 1.63 -2.56
C ILE A 61 4.96 0.75 -3.14
N PHE A 62 4.33 -0.07 -2.30
CA PHE A 62 3.27 -0.99 -2.70
C PHE A 62 1.88 -0.35 -2.65
N GLY A 63 1.80 0.87 -2.11
CA GLY A 63 0.52 1.51 -1.82
C GLY A 63 -0.24 0.75 -0.73
N VAL A 64 -1.52 1.10 -0.58
CA VAL A 64 -2.39 0.41 0.38
C VAL A 64 -2.90 -0.89 -0.23
N LEU A 65 -2.45 -2.02 0.31
CA LEU A 65 -2.87 -3.35 -0.13
C LEU A 65 -4.20 -3.81 0.50
N ASP A 66 -4.41 -3.51 1.78
CA ASP A 66 -5.64 -3.78 2.52
C ASP A 66 -6.06 -2.54 3.32
N ASP A 67 -7.13 -1.87 2.88
CA ASP A 67 -7.63 -0.63 3.46
C ASP A 67 -7.95 -0.73 4.97
N SER A 68 -8.34 -1.90 5.48
CA SER A 68 -8.70 -2.05 6.90
C SER A 68 -7.49 -1.97 7.84
N ASN A 69 -6.26 -2.12 7.31
CA ASN A 69 -5.01 -2.07 8.08
C ASN A 69 -4.40 -0.66 8.18
N TRP A 70 -5.03 0.35 7.58
CA TRP A 70 -4.52 1.71 7.54
C TRP A 70 -5.47 2.67 8.24
N VAL A 71 -4.91 3.67 8.91
CA VAL A 71 -5.65 4.74 9.60
C VAL A 71 -5.45 6.05 8.87
N VAL A 72 -6.51 6.83 8.70
CA VAL A 72 -6.44 8.19 8.14
C VAL A 72 -5.83 9.12 9.18
N CYS A 73 -4.66 9.67 8.87
CA CYS A 73 -3.96 10.62 9.73
C CYS A 73 -4.22 12.08 9.33
N GLU A 74 -4.42 12.33 8.04
CA GLU A 74 -4.82 13.64 7.54
C GLU A 74 -5.88 13.50 6.45
N GLN A 75 -6.75 14.51 6.34
CA GLN A 75 -7.75 14.60 5.28
C GLN A 75 -7.72 15.98 4.64
N GLU A 76 -7.93 16.01 3.33
CA GLU A 76 -8.17 17.21 2.55
C GLU A 76 -9.33 16.95 1.57
N PRO A 77 -10.32 17.86 1.43
CA PRO A 77 -10.58 19.04 2.26
C PRO A 77 -10.82 18.70 3.74
N ALA A 78 -10.71 19.72 4.60
CA ALA A 78 -11.06 19.56 6.01
C ALA A 78 -12.54 19.19 6.18
N ALA A 79 -12.88 18.52 7.28
CA ALA A 79 -14.26 18.14 7.55
C ALA A 79 -15.22 19.34 7.52
N GLY A 80 -16.38 19.15 6.91
CA GLY A 80 -17.40 20.18 6.72
C GLY A 80 -17.13 21.16 5.59
N ALA A 81 -15.98 21.09 4.91
CA ALA A 81 -15.74 21.85 3.68
C ALA A 81 -16.49 21.22 2.49
N ASP A 82 -16.76 22.02 1.46
CA ASP A 82 -17.27 21.51 0.19
C ASP A 82 -16.26 20.49 -0.38
N VAL A 83 -16.73 19.29 -0.72
CA VAL A 83 -15.81 18.26 -1.23
C VAL A 83 -15.41 18.59 -2.67
N ALA A 84 -14.12 18.73 -2.87
CA ALA A 84 -13.50 18.74 -4.19
C ALA A 84 -12.24 17.87 -4.11
N ALA A 85 -12.25 16.73 -4.82
CA ALA A 85 -11.14 15.77 -4.89
C ALA A 85 -10.57 15.37 -3.51
N PRO A 86 -11.26 14.49 -2.76
CA PRO A 86 -10.76 13.98 -1.48
C PRO A 86 -9.34 13.43 -1.58
N ARG A 87 -8.49 13.84 -0.66
CA ARG A 87 -7.14 13.32 -0.45
C ARG A 87 -6.98 12.91 1.00
N LEU A 88 -6.54 11.67 1.23
CA LEU A 88 -6.31 11.11 2.56
C LEU A 88 -4.83 10.75 2.70
N VAL A 89 -4.21 11.20 3.78
CA VAL A 89 -2.89 10.70 4.19
C VAL A 89 -3.12 9.61 5.22
N VAL A 90 -2.52 8.44 5.01
CA VAL A 90 -2.71 7.26 5.86
C VAL A 90 -1.39 6.72 6.38
N ASP A 91 -1.45 6.16 7.59
CA ASP A 91 -0.35 5.44 8.23
C ASP A 91 -0.91 4.24 9.03
N ARG A 92 -0.04 3.34 9.48
CA ARG A 92 -0.39 2.28 10.43
C ARG A 92 -0.75 2.86 11.79
N GLU A 93 -0.07 3.93 12.20
CA GLU A 93 -0.34 4.69 13.41
C GLU A 93 -0.10 6.18 13.18
N CYS A 94 -1.04 7.04 13.60
CA CYS A 94 -0.87 8.48 13.43
C CYS A 94 0.01 9.07 14.53
N VAL A 95 1.28 9.32 14.21
CA VAL A 95 2.19 10.01 15.13
C VAL A 95 1.91 11.50 15.08
N SER A 96 1.55 12.10 16.22
CA SER A 96 1.40 13.56 16.33
C SER A 96 2.78 14.21 16.19
N THR A 97 3.01 14.96 15.11
CA THR A 97 4.29 15.63 14.84
C THR A 97 4.52 16.81 15.80
N GLU A 98 4.99 16.54 17.00
CA GLU A 98 5.83 17.47 17.75
C GLU A 98 7.14 16.74 18.07
N GLU A 99 8.25 17.24 17.52
CA GLU A 99 9.64 16.79 17.73
C GLU A 99 10.25 15.87 16.65
N SER A 100 10.62 16.48 15.52
CA SER A 100 11.87 16.11 14.84
C SER A 100 12.52 17.37 14.26
N ALA A 101 13.18 18.12 15.15
CA ALA A 101 14.19 19.09 14.78
C ALA A 101 15.53 18.61 15.34
N GLY A 102 16.10 17.59 14.70
CA GLY A 102 17.51 17.23 14.88
C GLY A 102 18.37 18.15 14.00
N PRO A 103 19.38 18.87 14.54
CA PRO A 103 20.19 19.76 13.71
C PRO A 103 21.15 18.99 12.81
N GLU A 104 21.26 19.45 11.57
CA GLU A 104 22.23 19.05 10.55
C GLU A 104 23.69 19.05 11.05
N ALA A 105 24.36 17.94 10.73
CA ALA A 105 25.70 17.78 10.17
C ALA A 105 26.92 18.41 10.86
N THR A 106 27.95 17.58 11.05
CA THR A 106 29.24 17.81 10.37
C THR A 106 29.90 16.46 10.00
N PRO A 107 30.43 16.30 8.76
CA PRO A 107 31.05 15.05 8.31
C PRO A 107 32.50 14.92 8.77
N THR A 108 32.97 13.70 9.04
CA THR A 108 34.40 13.37 8.98
C THR A 108 34.56 11.95 8.44
N GLU A 109 34.98 11.88 7.18
CA GLU A 109 35.43 10.67 6.47
C GLU A 109 36.95 10.46 6.74
N PRO A 110 37.58 9.38 6.27
CA PRO A 110 37.51 7.97 6.68
C PRO A 110 38.87 7.48 7.24
N THR A 111 38.95 6.30 7.89
CA THR A 111 40.14 5.40 7.80
C THR A 111 39.93 4.08 8.57
N ALA A 112 40.16 3.00 7.83
CA ALA A 112 40.55 1.64 8.22
C ALA A 112 39.50 0.70 8.86
N GLU A 113 39.06 -0.24 8.03
CA GLU A 113 38.56 -1.57 8.39
C GLU A 113 39.47 -2.24 9.44
N PRO A 114 38.88 -3.11 10.26
CA PRO A 114 39.27 -4.50 10.16
C PRO A 114 38.09 -5.37 9.75
N THR A 115 38.40 -6.31 8.87
CA THR A 115 37.66 -7.55 8.61
C THR A 115 37.04 -8.09 9.89
N THR A 116 35.71 -8.04 9.97
CA THR A 116 34.93 -8.87 10.88
C THR A 116 34.33 -10.00 10.07
N GLU A 117 34.79 -11.22 10.37
CA GLU A 117 34.11 -12.47 10.06
C GLU A 117 32.64 -12.39 10.53
N PRO A 118 31.70 -13.10 9.88
CA PRO A 118 30.28 -12.92 10.10
C PRO A 118 29.94 -13.26 11.55
N THR A 119 29.45 -12.25 12.28
CA THR A 119 28.81 -12.43 13.58
C THR A 119 27.71 -13.47 13.42
N VAL A 120 27.88 -14.59 14.13
CA VAL A 120 26.93 -15.69 14.16
C VAL A 120 25.56 -15.16 14.60
N ALA A 121 24.59 -15.26 13.68
CA ALA A 121 23.17 -15.02 13.89
C ALA A 121 22.68 -15.79 15.12
N ALA A 122 22.11 -15.08 16.11
CA ALA A 122 21.75 -15.74 17.36
C ALA A 122 20.32 -16.29 17.37
N ASN A 123 19.37 -15.82 16.56
CA ASN A 123 18.03 -16.42 16.50
C ASN A 123 17.41 -16.24 15.11
N VAL A 124 17.80 -17.06 14.14
CA VAL A 124 17.04 -17.16 12.89
C VAL A 124 15.78 -17.99 13.15
N VAL A 125 14.61 -17.42 12.89
CA VAL A 125 13.31 -18.09 13.08
C VAL A 125 12.90 -18.78 11.78
N ASP A 126 12.73 -20.10 11.80
CA ASP A 126 12.18 -20.84 10.66
C ASP A 126 10.68 -20.53 10.49
N THR A 127 10.24 -20.25 9.27
CA THR A 127 8.86 -19.91 8.94
C THR A 127 8.53 -20.25 7.48
N SER A 128 7.28 -20.05 7.06
CA SER A 128 6.87 -20.12 5.65
C SER A 128 6.79 -18.72 5.04
N VAL A 129 6.71 -18.66 3.70
CA VAL A 129 6.47 -17.39 2.99
C VAL A 129 5.14 -16.77 3.47
N ASP A 130 4.08 -17.57 3.54
CA ASP A 130 2.75 -17.15 3.97
C ASP A 130 2.75 -16.60 5.39
N GLU A 131 3.34 -17.33 6.35
CA GLU A 131 3.33 -16.91 7.75
C GLU A 131 4.16 -15.65 7.96
N LEU A 132 5.27 -15.49 7.23
CA LEU A 132 6.06 -14.28 7.28
C LEU A 132 5.29 -13.08 6.71
N LEU A 133 4.61 -13.27 5.57
CA LEU A 133 3.77 -12.23 4.98
C LEU A 133 2.59 -11.84 5.90
N ASP A 134 1.92 -12.83 6.50
CA ASP A 134 0.84 -12.62 7.47
C ASP A 134 1.29 -11.78 8.66
N ARG A 135 2.49 -12.07 9.19
CA ARG A 135 3.07 -11.31 10.31
C ARG A 135 3.38 -9.88 9.90
N LEU A 136 4.06 -9.67 8.76
CA LEU A 136 4.37 -8.33 8.25
C LEU A 136 3.09 -7.49 8.04
N ASN A 137 1.99 -8.12 7.66
CA ASN A 137 0.71 -7.43 7.45
C ASN A 137 -0.12 -7.23 8.74
N SER A 138 0.24 -7.90 9.83
CA SER A 138 -0.44 -7.78 11.11
C SER A 138 -0.14 -6.45 11.82
N ALA A 139 -0.99 -6.07 12.79
CA ALA A 139 -0.72 -4.92 13.65
C ALA A 139 0.65 -5.04 14.34
N ASN A 140 1.41 -3.95 14.39
CA ASN A 140 2.78 -3.91 14.91
C ASN A 140 3.69 -4.99 14.27
N LEU A 141 3.53 -5.23 12.97
CA LEU A 141 4.25 -6.24 12.18
C LEU A 141 4.22 -7.65 12.79
N GLY A 142 3.16 -7.99 13.54
CA GLY A 142 3.09 -9.29 14.23
C GLY A 142 4.14 -9.46 15.33
N GLY A 143 4.73 -8.36 15.82
CA GLY A 143 5.80 -8.33 16.80
C GLY A 143 7.20 -8.51 16.21
N ILE A 144 7.36 -8.41 14.89
CA ILE A 144 8.68 -8.40 14.23
C ILE A 144 9.39 -7.08 14.55
N GLU A 145 10.63 -7.16 15.02
CA GLU A 145 11.50 -6.01 15.28
C GLU A 145 12.56 -5.86 14.18
N VAL A 146 13.13 -4.68 14.03
CA VAL A 146 14.27 -4.45 13.12
C VAL A 146 15.47 -5.27 13.59
N GLY A 147 16.09 -6.00 12.66
CA GLY A 147 17.18 -6.94 12.93
C GLY A 147 16.74 -8.39 13.16
N ASP A 148 15.43 -8.66 13.27
CA ASP A 148 14.93 -10.03 13.33
C ASP A 148 15.21 -10.78 12.03
N GLN A 149 15.67 -12.02 12.15
CA GLN A 149 16.01 -12.86 10.99
C GLN A 149 15.07 -14.05 10.86
N PHE A 150 14.66 -14.32 9.62
CA PHE A 150 13.75 -15.41 9.28
C PHE A 150 14.34 -16.30 8.21
N ARG A 151 14.13 -17.61 8.34
CA ARG A 151 14.45 -18.59 7.30
C ARG A 151 13.19 -19.15 6.69
N PHE A 152 13.12 -19.16 5.37
CA PHE A 152 12.06 -19.84 4.63
C PHE A 152 12.58 -20.43 3.32
N THR A 153 11.78 -21.31 2.70
CA THR A 153 11.98 -21.74 1.31
C THR A 153 10.77 -21.32 0.48
N GLY A 154 10.98 -20.46 -0.50
CA GLY A 154 9.92 -19.92 -1.36
C GLY A 154 10.10 -20.27 -2.83
N GLU A 155 9.02 -20.18 -3.61
CA GLU A 155 9.05 -20.28 -5.07
C GLU A 155 9.04 -18.87 -5.68
N LEU A 156 10.02 -18.60 -6.54
CA LEU A 156 10.14 -17.35 -7.29
C LEU A 156 9.08 -17.27 -8.39
N PHE A 157 8.57 -16.08 -8.64
CA PHE A 157 7.63 -15.83 -9.73
C PHE A 157 7.70 -14.37 -10.20
N ALA A 158 6.97 -14.06 -11.28
CA ALA A 158 6.81 -12.70 -11.79
C ALA A 158 8.15 -12.04 -12.14
N SER A 159 9.10 -12.79 -12.69
CA SER A 159 10.44 -12.29 -13.02
C SER A 159 10.46 -11.11 -13.99
N GLU A 160 9.42 -10.94 -14.81
CA GLU A 160 9.24 -9.75 -15.64
C GLU A 160 8.97 -8.46 -14.84
N TYR A 161 8.58 -8.58 -13.57
CA TYR A 161 8.29 -7.46 -12.67
C TYR A 161 9.42 -7.19 -11.67
N TRP A 162 10.49 -7.98 -11.65
CA TRP A 162 11.64 -7.72 -10.78
C TRP A 162 12.39 -6.47 -11.26
N TYR A 163 12.86 -5.66 -10.31
CA TYR A 163 13.44 -4.36 -10.62
C TYR A 163 14.43 -3.91 -9.55
N THR A 164 15.29 -2.96 -9.91
CA THR A 164 16.11 -2.22 -8.95
C THR A 164 15.33 -1.02 -8.44
N GLY A 165 15.07 -0.98 -7.14
CA GLY A 165 14.36 0.12 -6.48
C GLY A 165 15.21 1.40 -6.38
N ALA A 166 14.60 2.47 -5.87
CA ALA A 166 15.26 3.77 -5.71
C ALA A 166 16.47 3.73 -4.74
N THR A 167 16.49 2.76 -3.82
CA THR A 167 17.60 2.52 -2.88
C THR A 167 18.77 1.75 -3.49
N GLY A 168 18.63 1.25 -4.72
CA GLY A 168 19.62 0.40 -5.39
C GLY A 168 19.49 -1.08 -5.08
N ASP A 169 18.63 -1.48 -4.13
CA ASP A 169 18.31 -2.89 -3.90
C ASP A 169 17.52 -3.47 -5.09
N TYR A 170 17.86 -4.67 -5.52
CA TYR A 170 17.07 -5.46 -6.46
C TYR A 170 15.95 -6.19 -5.71
N VAL A 171 14.74 -6.14 -6.26
CA VAL A 171 13.54 -6.71 -5.65
C VAL A 171 13.13 -7.95 -6.42
N VAL A 172 13.07 -9.09 -5.74
CA VAL A 172 12.50 -10.34 -6.26
C VAL A 172 11.22 -10.68 -5.50
N MET A 173 10.39 -11.51 -6.12
CA MET A 173 9.06 -11.85 -5.60
C MET A 173 8.95 -13.36 -5.37
N PHE A 174 8.40 -13.70 -4.20
CA PHE A 174 8.04 -15.07 -3.83
C PHE A 174 6.53 -15.22 -3.75
N LYS A 175 6.01 -16.35 -4.23
CA LYS A 175 4.58 -16.66 -4.11
C LYS A 175 4.21 -16.83 -2.64
N ALA A 176 3.22 -16.07 -2.20
CA ALA A 176 2.53 -16.25 -0.94
C ALA A 176 1.07 -16.62 -1.18
N HIS A 177 0.45 -17.34 -0.25
CA HIS A 177 -0.96 -17.76 -0.29
C HIS A 177 -1.35 -18.36 -1.65
N ASP A 178 -0.55 -19.34 -2.11
CA ASP A 178 -0.71 -20.01 -3.42
C ASP A 178 -0.66 -19.07 -4.64
N GLY A 179 0.01 -17.92 -4.51
CA GLY A 179 0.16 -16.89 -5.54
C GLY A 179 -1.01 -15.90 -5.60
N ALA A 180 -1.83 -15.84 -4.55
CA ALA A 180 -2.79 -14.76 -4.37
C ALA A 180 -2.10 -13.46 -3.93
N ASP A 181 -0.97 -13.59 -3.24
CA ASP A 181 -0.18 -12.48 -2.72
C ASP A 181 1.32 -12.71 -2.94
N ASP A 182 2.09 -11.64 -2.72
CA ASP A 182 3.49 -11.56 -3.12
C ASP A 182 4.35 -11.14 -1.93
N LEU A 183 5.39 -11.93 -1.62
CA LEU A 183 6.42 -11.52 -0.67
C LEU A 183 7.61 -10.94 -1.43
N PHE A 184 7.91 -9.67 -1.17
CA PHE A 184 9.06 -8.97 -1.75
C PHE A 184 10.29 -9.13 -0.87
N VAL A 185 11.44 -9.39 -1.50
CA VAL A 185 12.74 -9.46 -0.82
C VAL A 185 13.75 -8.60 -1.55
N LEU A 186 14.50 -7.82 -0.77
CA LEU A 186 15.60 -6.97 -1.21
C LEU A 186 16.91 -7.77 -1.25
N LEU A 187 17.69 -7.62 -2.32
CA LEU A 187 18.99 -8.25 -2.49
C LEU A 187 19.84 -7.51 -3.52
N ASP A 188 21.13 -7.87 -3.59
CA ASP A 188 21.95 -7.52 -4.75
C ASP A 188 21.47 -8.26 -6.00
N GLU A 189 21.35 -7.55 -7.13
CA GLU A 189 20.95 -8.14 -8.42
C GLU A 189 21.83 -9.33 -8.81
N SER A 190 23.13 -9.26 -8.49
CA SER A 190 24.08 -10.35 -8.78
C SER A 190 23.78 -11.65 -8.03
N THR A 191 23.09 -11.57 -6.89
CA THR A 191 22.65 -12.76 -6.13
C THR A 191 21.55 -13.51 -6.87
N ALA A 192 20.68 -12.77 -7.59
CA ALA A 192 19.61 -13.34 -8.41
C ALA A 192 20.07 -13.78 -9.80
N ALA A 193 21.37 -13.69 -10.12
CA ALA A 193 21.88 -14.01 -11.44
C ALA A 193 21.59 -15.46 -11.83
N GLY A 194 20.77 -15.64 -12.87
CA GLY A 194 20.38 -16.96 -13.38
C GLY A 194 19.19 -17.59 -12.65
N TRP A 195 18.54 -16.87 -11.74
CA TRP A 195 17.24 -17.29 -11.19
C TRP A 195 16.14 -17.07 -12.23
N THR A 196 15.11 -17.91 -12.16
CA THR A 196 13.96 -17.89 -13.07
C THR A 196 12.69 -18.24 -12.30
N ASP A 197 11.52 -17.91 -12.86
CA ASP A 197 10.23 -18.31 -12.30
C ASP A 197 10.15 -19.82 -12.07
N GLY A 198 9.50 -20.21 -10.97
CA GLY A 198 9.35 -21.58 -10.52
C GLY A 198 10.57 -22.15 -9.78
N MET A 199 11.70 -21.44 -9.77
CA MET A 199 12.86 -21.84 -8.97
C MET A 199 12.54 -21.67 -7.48
N ARG A 200 12.89 -22.67 -6.68
CA ARG A 200 12.77 -22.60 -5.22
C ARG A 200 14.09 -22.16 -4.62
N ILE A 201 14.04 -21.18 -3.72
CA ILE A 201 15.21 -20.64 -3.02
C ILE A 201 14.96 -20.78 -1.52
N GLU A 202 15.92 -21.36 -0.79
CA GLU A 202 16.01 -21.19 0.66
C GLU A 202 16.71 -19.86 0.94
N MET A 203 16.10 -19.02 1.78
CA MET A 203 16.64 -17.73 2.17
C MET A 203 16.70 -17.59 3.68
N VAL A 204 17.71 -16.86 4.15
CA VAL A 204 17.66 -16.14 5.42
C VAL A 204 17.53 -14.66 5.09
N VAL A 205 16.51 -14.01 5.64
CA VAL A 205 16.24 -12.58 5.47
C VAL A 205 16.24 -11.88 6.82
N GLU A 206 16.52 -10.59 6.83
CA GLU A 206 16.48 -9.71 8.00
C GLU A 206 15.44 -8.63 7.78
N ASN A 207 14.63 -8.33 8.80
CA ASN A 207 13.77 -7.15 8.81
C ASN A 207 14.62 -5.89 8.99
N VAL A 208 14.54 -4.96 8.04
CA VAL A 208 15.35 -3.74 8.02
C VAL A 208 14.47 -2.51 7.83
N GLU A 209 15.01 -1.35 8.21
CA GLU A 209 14.49 -0.06 7.78
C GLU A 209 15.06 0.32 6.42
N VAL A 210 14.24 0.98 5.61
CA VAL A 210 14.63 1.55 4.33
C VAL A 210 14.18 3.01 4.28
N GLU A 211 15.07 3.89 3.84
CA GLU A 211 14.74 5.29 3.56
C GLU A 211 14.32 5.44 2.09
N LEU A 212 13.10 5.93 1.87
CA LEU A 212 12.55 6.21 0.56
C LEU A 212 12.07 7.66 0.54
N ASN A 213 12.66 8.47 -0.34
CA ASN A 213 12.32 9.89 -0.49
C ASN A 213 12.42 10.72 0.82
N GLY A 214 13.30 10.32 1.74
CA GLY A 214 13.48 10.97 3.04
C GLY A 214 12.52 10.49 4.13
N GLU A 215 11.69 9.48 3.84
CA GLU A 215 10.84 8.81 4.81
C GLU A 215 11.41 7.43 5.14
N THR A 216 11.60 7.14 6.42
CA THR A 216 12.05 5.83 6.90
C THR A 216 10.85 4.94 7.17
N SER A 217 10.86 3.73 6.62
CA SER A 217 9.85 2.69 6.87
C SER A 217 10.53 1.38 7.24
N ASP A 218 9.94 0.65 8.18
CA ASP A 218 10.31 -0.72 8.56
C ASP A 218 9.46 -1.76 7.80
N GLY A 219 9.65 -3.05 8.11
CA GLY A 219 8.92 -4.15 7.47
C GLY A 219 9.54 -4.63 6.16
N TRP A 220 10.76 -4.20 5.83
CA TRP A 220 11.47 -4.62 4.62
C TRP A 220 12.32 -5.84 4.89
N LEU A 221 12.25 -6.84 4.01
CA LEU A 221 13.09 -8.03 4.12
C LEU A 221 14.32 -7.90 3.22
N ARG A 222 15.51 -7.82 3.83
CA ARG A 222 16.77 -7.85 3.08
C ARG A 222 17.45 -9.21 3.21
N THR A 223 17.97 -9.71 2.11
CA THR A 223 18.64 -11.02 2.05
C THR A 223 19.92 -11.00 2.87
N VAL A 224 20.04 -11.96 3.79
CA VAL A 224 21.28 -12.28 4.51
C VAL A 224 22.02 -13.42 3.81
N SER A 225 21.27 -14.44 3.35
CA SER A 225 21.80 -15.53 2.53
C SER A 225 20.71 -16.14 1.66
N ALA A 226 21.10 -16.71 0.52
CA ALA A 226 20.17 -17.35 -0.41
C ALA A 226 20.85 -18.53 -1.12
N ALA A 227 20.11 -19.63 -1.30
CA ALA A 227 20.58 -20.80 -2.04
C ALA A 227 19.43 -21.48 -2.79
N PRO A 228 19.59 -21.82 -4.08
CA PRO A 228 18.61 -22.64 -4.79
C PRO A 228 18.46 -24.02 -4.13
N VAL A 229 17.22 -24.49 -4.01
CA VAL A 229 16.90 -25.85 -3.58
C VAL A 229 16.40 -26.66 -4.78
N GLY A 230 16.99 -27.84 -4.98
CA GLY A 230 16.73 -28.72 -6.14
C GLY A 230 15.75 -29.84 -5.86
#